data_AF-A0A2U4F241-F1
#
_entry.id   AF-A0A2U4F241-F1
#
_cell.length_a   1.000
_cell.length_b   1.000
_cell.length_c   1.000
_cell.angle_alpha   90.00
_cell.angle_beta   90.00
_cell.angle_gamma   90.00
#
_symmetry.space_group_name_H-M   'P 1'
#
loop_
_entity.id
_entity.type
_entity.pdbx_description
1 polymer ?
#
loop_
_entity_poly.entity_id
_entity_poly.type
_entity_poly.pdbx_seq_one_letter_code
_entity_poly.pdbx_strand_id
1 'polypeptide(L)'
;MMKKIKISELDSQAIFDLGLSKEKHILFIDDIGIKKENIPTLNELLKTREDFFVNISSEKNESNKNNISGNDLLTALPEMRNLIYHASLKYPLKNISIFSKLINLRSLHLYGDLPKDMELKPLDNIENLESMYIENGLTLKQDVYLSMRSTIREIGAGIFRMESFDKNPNLKKIAILTGVSHEEEMPKKLPELEELYIEKGKNIRSFNFISEMKTLKTLELNNIPSLKEIPNLSNLENLTKVILTNLRSLENMDSILNHTRIRTLILENIKCFNIDMLSKETAPRLKYVSVISDDKNWDKRTKKLLEERGYRDYNEN
;
A
#
# COMPACT_ATOMS: atom_id res chain seq x y z
N MET A 1 -1.81 -10.21 1.65
CA MET A 1 -2.41 -9.31 0.62
C MET A 1 -3.90 -9.16 0.95
N MET A 2 -4.49 -7.97 0.88
CA MET A 2 -5.93 -7.81 1.16
C MET A 2 -6.75 -8.44 0.04
N LYS A 3 -7.78 -9.22 0.39
CA LYS A 3 -8.64 -9.87 -0.60
C LYS A 3 -9.64 -8.86 -1.16
N LYS A 4 -9.79 -8.84 -2.48
CA LYS A 4 -10.80 -8.01 -3.15
C LYS A 4 -12.10 -8.79 -3.26
N ILE A 5 -13.21 -8.18 -2.86
CA ILE A 5 -14.55 -8.78 -2.93
C ILE A 5 -15.45 -7.81 -3.69
N LYS A 6 -16.04 -8.27 -4.79
CA LYS A 6 -17.06 -7.51 -5.50
C LYS A 6 -18.37 -7.56 -4.70
N ILE A 7 -18.88 -6.41 -4.27
CA ILE A 7 -20.06 -6.36 -3.40
C ILE A 7 -21.34 -5.87 -4.09
N SER A 8 -21.27 -5.37 -5.33
CA SER A 8 -22.44 -4.92 -6.10
C SER A 8 -23.50 -6.01 -6.34
N GLU A 9 -23.09 -7.28 -6.31
CA GLU A 9 -23.94 -8.45 -6.57
C GLU A 9 -24.45 -9.13 -5.28
N LEU A 10 -23.97 -8.70 -4.11
CA LEU A 10 -24.33 -9.32 -2.83
C LEU A 10 -25.69 -8.81 -2.34
N ASP A 11 -26.43 -9.69 -1.67
CA ASP A 11 -27.60 -9.32 -0.89
C ASP A 11 -27.21 -8.84 0.51
N SER A 12 -28.20 -8.40 1.29
CA SER A 12 -27.98 -7.93 2.66
C SER A 12 -27.38 -8.99 3.59
N GLN A 13 -27.74 -10.27 3.44
CA GLN A 13 -27.21 -11.32 4.31
C GLN A 13 -25.72 -11.58 3.99
N ALA A 14 -25.37 -11.66 2.71
CA ALA A 14 -23.98 -11.85 2.30
C ALA A 14 -23.09 -10.67 2.71
N ILE A 15 -23.60 -9.42 2.67
CA ILE A 15 -22.87 -8.25 3.20
C ILE A 15 -22.67 -8.37 4.71
N PHE A 16 -23.70 -8.77 5.45
CA PHE A 16 -23.60 -8.98 6.91
C PHE A 16 -22.54 -10.04 7.26
N ASP A 17 -22.52 -11.16 6.54
CA ASP A 17 -21.60 -12.27 6.78
C ASP A 17 -20.12 -11.87 6.60
N LEU A 18 -19.82 -10.87 5.76
CA LEU A 18 -18.47 -10.32 5.65
C LEU A 18 -17.96 -9.74 6.97
N GLY A 19 -18.85 -9.19 7.80
CA GLY A 19 -18.53 -8.65 9.12
C GLY A 19 -17.99 -9.70 10.09
N LEU A 20 -18.35 -10.97 9.88
CA LEU A 20 -17.93 -12.10 10.73
C LEU A 20 -16.52 -12.62 10.39
N SER A 21 -15.98 -12.23 9.23
CA SER A 21 -14.64 -12.65 8.80
C SER A 21 -13.53 -12.00 9.63
N LYS A 22 -12.46 -12.72 9.94
CA LYS A 22 -11.24 -12.13 10.53
C LYS A 22 -10.31 -11.50 9.49
N GLU A 23 -10.56 -11.74 8.20
CA GLU A 23 -9.75 -11.22 7.10
C GLU A 23 -10.10 -9.76 6.81
N LYS A 24 -9.10 -8.99 6.38
CA LYS A 24 -9.28 -7.62 5.89
C LYS A 24 -9.62 -7.65 4.40
N HIS A 25 -10.62 -6.86 3.99
CA HIS A 25 -11.12 -6.87 2.60
C HIS A 25 -11.07 -5.49 1.95
N ILE A 26 -10.87 -5.51 0.63
CA ILE A 26 -11.21 -4.39 -0.25
C ILE A 26 -12.58 -4.71 -0.86
N LEU A 27 -13.59 -3.95 -0.48
CA LEU A 27 -14.95 -4.03 -1.01
C LEU A 27 -15.02 -3.23 -2.32
N PHE A 28 -15.04 -3.92 -3.44
CA PHE A 28 -15.11 -3.33 -4.77
C PHE A 28 -16.57 -3.13 -5.19
N ILE A 29 -16.92 -1.89 -5.53
CA ILE A 29 -18.22 -1.49 -6.06
C ILE A 29 -18.00 -1.02 -7.51
N ASP A 30 -18.58 -1.77 -8.46
CA ASP A 30 -18.58 -1.41 -9.88
C ASP A 30 -19.61 -0.32 -10.21
N ASP A 31 -19.74 0.00 -11.49
CA ASP A 31 -20.64 1.03 -12.01
C ASP A 31 -22.14 0.70 -11.85
N ILE A 32 -22.48 -0.58 -11.61
CA ILE A 32 -23.84 -1.03 -11.27
C ILE A 32 -24.23 -0.50 -9.89
N GLY A 33 -23.28 -0.35 -8.97
CA GLY A 33 -23.52 0.17 -7.63
C GLY A 33 -24.22 -0.80 -6.68
N ILE A 34 -24.65 -0.28 -5.54
CA ILE A 34 -25.27 -1.03 -4.45
C ILE A 34 -26.77 -0.77 -4.42
N LYS A 35 -27.59 -1.83 -4.31
CA LYS A 35 -29.04 -1.69 -4.13
C LYS A 35 -29.33 -0.83 -2.90
N LYS A 36 -30.27 0.13 -3.01
CA LYS A 36 -30.65 1.04 -1.91
C LYS A 36 -30.99 0.31 -0.61
N GLU A 37 -31.65 -0.84 -0.70
CA GLU A 37 -32.01 -1.67 0.47
C GLU A 37 -30.80 -2.24 1.23
N ASN A 38 -29.64 -2.39 0.58
CA ASN A 38 -28.42 -2.93 1.20
C ASN A 38 -27.54 -1.86 1.85
N ILE A 39 -27.80 -0.56 1.61
CA ILE A 39 -27.00 0.56 2.14
C ILE A 39 -26.95 0.59 3.67
N PRO A 40 -28.07 0.37 4.41
CA PRO A 40 -28.01 0.31 5.88
C PRO A 40 -27.06 -0.77 6.39
N THR A 41 -27.16 -1.99 5.84
CA THR A 41 -26.29 -3.12 6.20
C THR A 41 -24.83 -2.83 5.91
N LEU A 42 -24.52 -2.21 4.76
CA LEU A 42 -23.16 -1.84 4.41
C LEU A 42 -22.59 -0.77 5.34
N ASN A 43 -23.39 0.22 5.78
CA ASN A 43 -22.93 1.19 6.78
C ASN A 43 -22.64 0.55 8.14
N GLU A 44 -23.48 -0.35 8.63
CA GLU A 44 -23.21 -1.09 9.88
C GLU A 44 -21.95 -1.95 9.78
N LEU A 45 -21.71 -2.57 8.61
CA LEU A 45 -20.47 -3.28 8.34
C LEU A 45 -19.26 -2.34 8.43
N LEU A 46 -19.29 -1.20 7.75
CA LEU A 46 -18.17 -0.24 7.72
C LEU A 46 -17.91 0.41 9.07
N LYS A 47 -18.95 0.57 9.89
CA LYS A 47 -18.84 1.06 11.26
C LYS A 47 -18.09 0.08 12.17
N THR A 48 -18.31 -1.22 12.00
CA THR A 48 -17.70 -2.29 12.81
C THR A 48 -16.36 -2.77 12.26
N ARG A 49 -16.15 -2.71 10.94
CA ARG A 49 -14.93 -3.13 10.24
C ARG A 49 -14.08 -1.96 9.79
N GLU A 50 -13.39 -1.36 10.76
CA GLU A 50 -12.49 -0.21 10.53
C GLU A 50 -11.30 -0.53 9.61
N ASP A 51 -11.04 -1.81 9.37
CA ASP A 51 -9.95 -2.35 8.57
C ASP A 51 -10.32 -2.62 7.11
N PHE A 52 -11.60 -2.42 6.73
CA PHE A 52 -12.06 -2.57 5.35
C PHE A 52 -11.79 -1.32 4.52
N PHE A 53 -11.43 -1.55 3.26
CA PHE A 53 -11.30 -0.52 2.24
C PHE A 53 -12.49 -0.58 1.30
N VAL A 54 -13.15 0.55 1.07
CA VAL A 54 -14.19 0.67 0.05
C VAL A 54 -13.53 1.18 -1.23
N ASN A 55 -13.61 0.42 -2.31
CA ASN A 55 -13.09 0.77 -3.62
C ASN A 55 -14.26 1.11 -4.55
N ILE A 56 -14.33 2.36 -4.98
CA ILE A 56 -15.36 2.87 -5.88
C ILE A 56 -14.74 3.57 -7.08
N SER A 57 -15.52 3.62 -8.16
CA SER A 57 -15.26 4.48 -9.31
C SER A 57 -16.20 5.70 -9.30
N SER A 58 -15.81 6.79 -9.96
CA SER A 58 -16.70 7.91 -10.26
C SER A 58 -17.74 7.59 -11.34
N GLU A 59 -17.60 6.43 -12.00
CA GLU A 59 -18.56 5.93 -12.98
C GLU A 59 -19.90 5.57 -12.34
N LYS A 60 -20.96 5.81 -13.12
CA LYS A 60 -22.33 5.52 -12.74
C LYS A 60 -23.09 4.97 -13.93
N ASN A 61 -23.82 3.89 -13.70
CA ASN A 61 -24.81 3.38 -14.63
C ASN A 61 -26.17 4.06 -14.38
N GLU A 62 -26.58 4.95 -15.28
CA GLU A 62 -27.83 5.72 -15.15
C GLU A 62 -29.10 4.90 -15.37
N SER A 63 -28.98 3.67 -15.90
CA SER A 63 -30.14 2.81 -16.16
C SER A 63 -30.71 2.17 -14.89
N ASN A 64 -29.90 1.97 -13.84
CA ASN A 64 -30.30 1.27 -12.63
C ASN A 64 -30.67 2.23 -11.48
N LYS A 65 -31.90 2.77 -11.52
CA LYS A 65 -32.40 3.73 -10.53
C LYS A 65 -32.57 3.17 -9.11
N ASN A 66 -32.55 1.85 -8.93
CA ASN A 66 -32.66 1.21 -7.62
C ASN A 66 -31.32 1.09 -6.90
N ASN A 67 -30.22 1.36 -7.60
CA ASN A 67 -28.88 1.30 -7.04
C ASN A 67 -28.32 2.70 -6.79
N ILE A 68 -27.36 2.77 -5.87
CA ILE A 68 -26.50 3.93 -5.62
C ILE A 68 -25.12 3.58 -6.18
N SER A 69 -24.59 4.42 -7.08
CA SER A 69 -23.32 4.21 -7.77
C SER A 69 -22.55 5.53 -7.89
N GLY A 70 -21.30 5.44 -8.35
CA GLY A 70 -20.46 6.61 -8.56
C GLY A 70 -20.30 7.45 -7.31
N ASN A 71 -20.32 8.77 -7.49
CA ASN A 71 -20.16 9.74 -6.42
C ASN A 71 -21.33 9.77 -5.42
N ASP A 72 -22.50 9.22 -5.78
CA ASP A 72 -23.64 9.16 -4.86
C ASP A 72 -23.33 8.25 -3.65
N LEU A 73 -22.41 7.29 -3.81
CA LEU A 73 -21.91 6.43 -2.72
C LEU A 73 -21.19 7.22 -1.63
N LEU A 74 -20.54 8.34 -1.97
CA LEU A 74 -19.85 9.21 -0.99
C LEU A 74 -20.85 9.87 -0.03
N THR A 75 -22.11 10.00 -0.42
CA THR A 75 -23.18 10.49 0.45
C THR A 75 -23.89 9.34 1.16
N ALA A 76 -24.05 8.20 0.49
CA ALA A 76 -24.78 7.05 1.03
C ALA A 76 -23.99 6.25 2.07
N LEU A 77 -22.65 6.34 2.05
CA LEU A 77 -21.75 5.56 2.92
C LEU A 77 -20.90 6.47 3.84
N PRO A 78 -21.50 7.25 4.75
CA PRO A 78 -20.75 8.19 5.60
C PRO A 78 -19.83 7.50 6.63
N GLU A 79 -20.05 6.22 6.93
CA GLU A 79 -19.28 5.43 7.90
C GLU A 79 -17.92 4.94 7.34
N MET A 80 -17.61 5.21 6.07
CA MET A 80 -16.35 4.81 5.45
C MET A 80 -15.14 5.39 6.20
N ARG A 81 -14.17 4.51 6.51
CA ARG A 81 -12.89 4.90 7.11
C ARG A 81 -11.72 4.82 6.13
N ASN A 82 -11.77 3.89 5.18
CA ASN A 82 -10.73 3.74 4.17
C ASN A 82 -11.36 3.72 2.79
N LEU A 83 -11.03 4.71 1.97
CA LEU A 83 -11.59 4.90 0.63
C LEU A 83 -10.49 4.81 -0.42
N ILE A 84 -10.72 3.95 -1.41
CA ILE A 84 -10.02 3.95 -2.69
C ILE A 84 -10.98 4.49 -3.74
N TYR A 85 -10.65 5.64 -4.32
CA TYR A 85 -11.48 6.33 -5.28
C TYR A 85 -10.77 6.40 -6.64
N HIS A 86 -11.44 5.89 -7.68
CA HIS A 86 -10.98 5.94 -9.05
C HIS A 86 -11.79 6.95 -9.86
N ALA A 87 -11.16 8.05 -10.28
CA ALA A 87 -11.74 9.02 -11.20
C ALA A 87 -11.62 8.53 -12.65
N SER A 88 -12.73 8.29 -13.32
CA SER A 88 -12.72 7.94 -14.75
C SER A 88 -12.55 9.16 -15.65
N LEU A 89 -12.12 8.93 -16.89
CA LEU A 89 -12.06 9.98 -17.92
C LEU A 89 -13.44 10.59 -18.24
N LYS A 90 -14.51 9.81 -18.08
CA LYS A 90 -15.88 10.28 -18.32
C LYS A 90 -16.37 11.19 -17.18
N TYR A 91 -15.94 10.90 -15.95
CA TYR A 91 -16.33 11.63 -14.75
C TYR A 91 -15.08 11.98 -13.92
N PRO A 92 -14.25 12.92 -14.41
CA PRO A 92 -13.01 13.28 -13.73
C PRO A 92 -13.30 13.91 -12.37
N LEU A 93 -12.35 13.74 -11.44
CA LEU A 93 -12.44 14.42 -10.15
C LEU A 93 -12.18 15.91 -10.40
N LYS A 94 -13.14 16.77 -10.07
CA LYS A 94 -12.98 18.22 -10.26
C LYS A 94 -12.23 18.88 -9.10
N ASN A 95 -12.50 18.44 -7.87
CA ASN A 95 -11.85 18.92 -6.66
C ASN A 95 -12.12 17.95 -5.50
N ILE A 96 -11.37 18.13 -4.40
CA ILE A 96 -11.41 17.24 -3.23
C ILE A 96 -12.63 17.48 -2.31
N SER A 97 -13.40 18.56 -2.50
CA SER A 97 -14.49 18.94 -1.58
C SER A 97 -15.61 17.90 -1.48
N ILE A 98 -15.73 17.03 -2.48
CA ILE A 98 -16.69 15.92 -2.49
C ILE A 98 -16.48 14.94 -1.33
N PHE A 99 -15.26 14.84 -0.80
CA PHE A 99 -14.92 13.97 0.33
C PHE A 99 -15.10 14.66 1.69
N SER A 100 -15.32 15.98 1.73
CA SER A 100 -15.31 16.78 2.98
C SER A 100 -16.38 16.40 4.01
N LYS A 101 -17.40 15.64 3.61
CA LYS A 101 -18.46 15.13 4.50
C LYS A 101 -18.14 13.78 5.12
N LEU A 102 -17.11 13.09 4.63
CA LEU A 102 -16.69 11.78 5.13
C LEU A 102 -15.76 11.95 6.34
N ILE A 103 -16.30 12.52 7.41
CA ILE A 103 -15.54 12.93 8.62
C ILE A 103 -14.86 11.77 9.36
N ASN A 104 -15.29 10.53 9.10
CA ASN A 104 -14.73 9.32 9.69
C ASN A 104 -13.54 8.74 8.89
N LEU A 105 -13.18 9.33 7.75
CA LEU A 105 -12.06 8.86 6.94
C LEU A 105 -10.74 8.92 7.72
N ARG A 106 -10.02 7.81 7.66
CA ARG A 106 -8.62 7.64 8.09
C ARG A 106 -7.68 7.46 6.92
N SER A 107 -8.15 6.86 5.82
CA SER A 107 -7.35 6.63 4.63
C SER A 107 -8.08 7.04 3.36
N LEU A 108 -7.44 7.87 2.53
CA LEU A 108 -7.96 8.30 1.23
C LEU A 108 -6.94 8.06 0.13
N HIS A 109 -7.30 7.20 -0.82
CA HIS A 109 -6.47 6.87 -1.97
C HIS A 109 -7.16 7.34 -3.24
N LEU A 110 -6.49 8.14 -4.05
CA LEU A 110 -7.03 8.76 -5.26
C LEU A 110 -6.26 8.28 -6.49
N TYR A 111 -7.00 7.81 -7.48
CA TYR A 111 -6.47 7.31 -8.74
C TYR A 111 -7.26 7.87 -9.93
N GLY A 112 -6.69 7.78 -11.13
CA GLY A 112 -7.31 8.13 -12.39
C GLY A 112 -7.18 9.61 -12.77
N ASP A 113 -8.24 10.17 -13.34
CA ASP A 113 -8.26 11.54 -13.85
C ASP A 113 -8.44 12.56 -12.71
N LEU A 114 -7.30 13.00 -12.15
CA LEU A 114 -7.19 13.89 -11.01
C LEU A 114 -6.64 15.27 -11.44
N PRO A 115 -7.09 16.39 -10.85
CA PRO A 115 -6.50 17.69 -11.12
C PRO A 115 -5.07 17.72 -10.59
N LYS A 116 -4.12 18.11 -11.43
CA LYS A 116 -2.68 18.13 -11.10
C LYS A 116 -2.38 18.99 -9.86
N ASP A 117 -2.97 20.18 -9.79
CA ASP A 117 -2.75 21.16 -8.72
C ASP A 117 -3.96 21.25 -7.77
N MET A 118 -4.58 20.11 -7.46
CA MET A 118 -5.74 20.06 -6.57
C MET A 118 -5.40 20.57 -5.16
N GLU A 119 -6.12 21.59 -4.70
CA GLU A 119 -6.04 22.09 -3.33
C GLU A 119 -6.61 21.06 -2.36
N LEU A 120 -5.83 20.73 -1.32
CA LEU A 120 -6.21 19.71 -0.32
C LEU A 120 -6.93 20.28 0.89
N LYS A 121 -7.01 21.61 1.04
CA LYS A 121 -7.63 22.31 2.17
C LYS A 121 -9.04 21.81 2.53
N PRO A 122 -9.93 21.43 1.61
CA PRO A 122 -11.23 20.88 2.00
C PRO A 122 -11.18 19.57 2.81
N LEU A 123 -10.01 18.92 2.91
CA LEU A 123 -9.78 17.77 3.81
C LEU A 123 -9.61 18.20 5.29
N ASP A 124 -9.55 19.49 5.61
CA ASP A 124 -9.46 19.98 7.00
C ASP A 124 -10.64 19.50 7.85
N ASN A 125 -11.80 19.26 7.24
CA ASN A 125 -12.99 18.70 7.91
C ASN A 125 -12.82 17.23 8.34
N ILE A 126 -11.78 16.54 7.85
CA ILE A 126 -11.51 15.13 8.14
C ILE A 126 -10.34 15.08 9.11
N GLU A 127 -10.63 15.29 10.39
CA GLU A 127 -9.61 15.48 11.44
C GLU A 127 -8.73 14.24 11.65
N ASN A 128 -9.28 13.04 11.43
CA ASN A 128 -8.62 11.76 11.69
C ASN A 128 -7.91 11.16 10.48
N LEU A 129 -7.67 11.95 9.41
CA LEU A 129 -6.98 11.44 8.22
C LEU A 129 -5.52 11.11 8.56
N GLU A 130 -5.15 9.85 8.40
CA GLU A 130 -3.82 9.28 8.73
C GLU A 130 -3.05 8.86 7.48
N SER A 131 -3.74 8.48 6.41
CA SER A 131 -3.16 7.97 5.17
C SER A 131 -3.69 8.70 3.95
N MET A 132 -2.78 9.12 3.07
CA MET A 132 -3.12 9.77 1.80
C MET A 132 -2.32 9.19 0.63
N TYR A 133 -3.00 8.65 -0.36
CA TYR A 133 -2.39 8.19 -1.60
C TYR A 133 -2.94 9.01 -2.77
N ILE A 134 -2.06 9.53 -3.62
CA ILE A 134 -2.43 10.23 -4.85
C ILE A 134 -1.62 9.58 -5.96
N GLU A 135 -2.26 8.95 -6.95
CA GLU A 135 -1.56 8.18 -7.99
C GLU A 135 -0.48 8.98 -8.73
N ASN A 136 -0.75 10.26 -8.94
CA ASN A 136 0.19 11.20 -9.55
C ASN A 136 1.32 11.58 -8.55
N GLY A 137 2.23 12.47 -8.96
CA GLY A 137 3.18 13.04 -8.00
C GLY A 137 2.54 14.09 -7.10
N LEU A 138 3.15 14.34 -5.94
CA LEU A 138 2.79 15.48 -5.09
C LEU A 138 3.42 16.77 -5.63
N THR A 139 2.64 17.84 -5.67
CA THR A 139 3.14 19.21 -5.83
C THR A 139 3.72 19.71 -4.50
N LEU A 140 4.54 20.76 -4.54
CA LEU A 140 5.08 21.40 -3.32
C LEU A 140 3.96 21.83 -2.36
N LYS A 141 2.86 22.38 -2.89
CA LYS A 141 1.73 22.83 -2.08
C LYS A 141 1.05 21.66 -1.35
N GLN A 142 0.91 20.52 -2.02
CA GLN A 142 0.30 19.32 -1.44
C GLN A 142 1.21 18.69 -0.40
N ASP A 143 2.52 18.67 -0.64
CA ASP A 143 3.50 18.18 0.33
C ASP A 143 3.51 19.01 1.62
N VAL A 144 3.62 20.34 1.48
CA VAL A 144 3.56 21.29 2.60
C VAL A 144 2.25 21.11 3.38
N TYR A 145 1.12 20.96 2.69
CA TYR A 145 -0.16 20.68 3.34
C TYR A 145 -0.14 19.38 4.16
N LEU A 146 0.34 18.27 3.58
CA LEU A 146 0.36 16.97 4.26
C LEU A 146 1.35 16.93 5.43
N SER A 147 2.50 17.61 5.32
CA SER A 147 3.50 17.67 6.38
C SER A 147 3.05 18.49 7.60
N MET A 148 2.24 19.52 7.41
CA MET A 148 1.64 20.30 8.50
C MET A 148 0.55 19.53 9.27
N ARG A 149 0.00 18.46 8.68
CA ARG A 149 -1.03 17.64 9.32
C ARG A 149 -0.40 16.57 10.20
N SER A 150 -0.32 16.86 11.50
CA SER A 150 0.27 15.97 12.50
C SER A 150 -0.46 14.63 12.68
N THR A 151 -1.58 14.39 11.99
CA THR A 151 -2.28 13.09 11.94
C THR A 151 -1.75 12.19 10.82
N ILE A 152 -1.17 12.75 9.77
CA ILE A 152 -0.69 11.98 8.62
C ILE A 152 0.53 11.14 9.04
N ARG A 153 0.45 9.84 8.78
CA ARG A 153 1.47 8.82 9.06
C ARG A 153 1.91 8.10 7.81
N GLU A 154 1.04 8.03 6.80
CA GLU A 154 1.30 7.30 5.56
C GLU A 154 1.02 8.19 4.36
N ILE A 155 1.95 8.23 3.40
CA ILE A 155 1.71 8.86 2.11
C ILE A 155 2.15 7.94 0.97
N GLY A 156 1.44 8.01 -0.15
CA GLY A 156 1.86 7.34 -1.38
C GLY A 156 1.65 8.22 -2.59
N ALA A 157 2.60 8.17 -3.52
CA ALA A 157 2.52 8.93 -4.75
C ALA A 157 3.25 8.23 -5.90
N GLY A 158 2.86 8.57 -7.12
CA GLY A 158 3.59 8.17 -8.32
C GLY A 158 5.03 8.64 -8.26
N ILE A 159 5.23 9.95 -8.15
CA ILE A 159 6.56 10.56 -8.12
C ILE A 159 6.70 11.47 -6.91
N PHE A 160 7.79 11.29 -6.16
CA PHE A 160 8.21 12.24 -5.13
C PHE A 160 9.42 13.06 -5.57
N ARG A 161 9.53 14.28 -5.06
CA ARG A 161 10.75 15.08 -5.12
C ARG A 161 11.14 15.36 -3.68
N MET A 162 12.28 14.84 -3.22
CA MET A 162 12.67 15.00 -1.80
C MET A 162 12.90 16.47 -1.42
N GLU A 163 13.26 17.33 -2.38
CA GLU A 163 13.35 18.78 -2.20
C GLU A 163 12.01 19.42 -1.78
N SER A 164 10.88 18.82 -2.16
CA SER A 164 9.56 19.32 -1.74
C SER A 164 9.31 19.12 -0.26
N PHE A 165 9.93 18.08 0.33
CA PHE A 165 9.75 17.71 1.72
C PHE A 165 10.60 18.57 2.63
N ASP A 166 10.01 19.02 3.73
CA ASP A 166 10.77 19.40 4.92
C ASP A 166 10.92 18.21 5.87
N LYS A 167 11.62 18.43 7.00
CA LYS A 167 11.76 17.38 8.01
C LYS A 167 10.38 17.00 8.56
N ASN A 168 9.89 15.81 8.22
CA ASN A 168 8.60 15.30 8.65
C ASN A 168 8.79 14.18 9.69
N PRO A 169 8.71 14.49 11.00
CA PRO A 169 8.91 13.49 12.05
C PRO A 169 7.70 12.57 12.27
N ASN A 170 6.55 12.90 11.69
CA ASN A 170 5.31 12.15 11.90
C ASN A 170 5.16 11.02 10.88
N LEU A 171 5.74 11.16 9.69
CA LEU A 171 5.58 10.19 8.63
C LEU A 171 6.30 8.87 8.96
N LYS A 172 5.54 7.78 8.97
CA LYS A 172 6.00 6.42 9.27
C LYS A 172 6.09 5.54 8.05
N LYS A 173 5.33 5.86 7.00
CA LYS A 173 5.31 5.06 5.77
C LYS A 173 5.28 5.92 4.53
N ILE A 174 6.07 5.52 3.55
CA ILE A 174 6.04 6.10 2.20
C ILE A 174 5.93 4.99 1.14
N ALA A 175 5.07 5.24 0.15
CA ALA A 175 4.89 4.36 -1.00
C ALA A 175 5.17 5.09 -2.31
N ILE A 176 6.30 4.76 -2.93
CA ILE A 176 6.81 5.38 -4.16
C ILE A 176 6.39 4.49 -5.34
N LEU A 177 5.35 4.85 -6.08
CA LEU A 177 4.75 3.95 -7.09
C LEU A 177 5.44 3.99 -8.46
N THR A 178 6.21 5.05 -8.74
CA THR A 178 6.94 5.21 -9.99
C THR A 178 8.39 5.61 -9.76
N GLY A 179 8.65 6.67 -8.98
CA GLY A 179 10.02 7.17 -8.83
C GLY A 179 10.19 8.30 -7.82
N VAL A 180 11.44 8.64 -7.56
CA VAL A 180 11.81 9.75 -6.68
C VAL A 180 13.04 10.46 -7.24
N SER A 181 13.13 11.78 -7.03
CA SER A 181 14.35 12.55 -7.27
C SER A 181 14.96 13.02 -5.96
N HIS A 182 16.30 13.11 -5.92
CA HIS A 182 17.08 13.47 -4.74
C HIS A 182 16.88 12.45 -3.60
N GLU A 183 16.87 11.16 -3.95
CA GLU A 183 16.65 10.06 -3.00
C GLU A 183 17.65 10.05 -1.84
N GLU A 184 18.85 10.57 -2.05
CA GLU A 184 19.90 10.73 -1.06
C GLU A 184 19.49 11.62 0.13
N GLU A 185 18.51 12.53 -0.06
CA GLU A 185 18.02 13.38 1.02
C GLU A 185 16.98 12.67 1.91
N MET A 186 16.39 11.57 1.46
CA MET A 186 15.29 10.89 2.15
C MET A 186 15.60 10.55 3.61
N PRO A 187 16.78 10.00 3.98
CA PRO A 187 17.11 9.72 5.38
C PRO A 187 17.08 10.96 6.27
N LYS A 188 17.39 12.14 5.70
CA LYS A 188 17.44 13.41 6.40
C LYS A 188 16.06 14.06 6.53
N LYS A 189 15.23 13.95 5.48
CA LYS A 189 13.87 14.51 5.41
C LYS A 189 12.84 13.66 6.15
N LEU A 190 13.00 12.34 6.15
CA LEU A 190 12.08 11.37 6.75
C LEU A 190 12.80 10.48 7.80
N PRO A 191 13.34 11.09 8.88
CA PRO A 191 14.21 10.37 9.82
C PRO A 191 13.47 9.30 10.65
N GLU A 192 12.15 9.40 10.75
CA GLU A 192 11.30 8.54 11.58
C GLU A 192 10.56 7.46 10.75
N LEU A 193 10.95 7.26 9.48
CA LEU A 193 10.29 6.35 8.56
C LEU A 193 10.53 4.88 8.93
N GLU A 194 9.45 4.13 9.07
CA GLU A 194 9.46 2.72 9.48
C GLU A 194 9.15 1.77 8.33
N GLU A 195 8.42 2.22 7.31
CA GLU A 195 8.03 1.41 6.16
C GLU A 195 8.31 2.13 4.83
N LEU A 196 9.05 1.47 3.94
CA LEU A 196 9.38 1.97 2.62
C LEU A 196 8.93 0.97 1.56
N TYR A 197 8.01 1.41 0.70
CA TYR A 197 7.61 0.70 -0.52
C TYR A 197 8.12 1.46 -1.75
N ILE A 198 8.84 0.77 -2.64
CA ILE A 198 9.28 1.31 -3.92
C ILE A 198 8.84 0.39 -5.05
N GLU A 199 8.07 0.93 -5.98
CA GLU A 199 7.67 0.31 -7.23
C GLU A 199 8.34 1.01 -8.42
N LYS A 200 8.79 0.25 -9.41
CA LYS A 200 9.45 0.70 -10.66
C LYS A 200 10.81 1.39 -10.46
N GLY A 201 11.00 2.15 -9.39
CA GLY A 201 12.26 2.81 -9.03
C GLY A 201 12.80 3.77 -10.09
N LYS A 202 11.94 4.43 -10.88
CA LYS A 202 12.39 5.41 -11.89
C LYS A 202 13.07 6.59 -11.21
N ASN A 203 14.06 7.18 -11.89
CA ASN A 203 14.86 8.32 -11.42
C ASN A 203 15.69 8.10 -10.15
N ILE A 204 15.63 6.92 -9.54
CA ILE A 204 16.56 6.52 -8.47
C ILE A 204 17.90 6.20 -9.12
N ARG A 205 18.93 6.98 -8.78
CA ARG A 205 20.31 6.77 -9.26
C ARG A 205 21.00 5.69 -8.44
N SER A 206 20.69 5.63 -7.15
CA SER A 206 21.23 4.61 -6.24
C SER A 206 20.23 4.27 -5.13
N PHE A 207 20.21 3.00 -4.72
CA PHE A 207 19.43 2.56 -3.56
C PHE A 207 20.19 2.67 -2.23
N ASN A 208 21.42 3.21 -2.24
CA ASN A 208 22.28 3.26 -1.06
C ASN A 208 21.72 4.11 0.08
N PHE A 209 20.86 5.10 -0.20
CA PHE A 209 20.19 5.90 0.82
C PHE A 209 19.42 5.04 1.84
N ILE A 210 18.93 3.86 1.43
CA ILE A 210 18.23 2.91 2.32
C ILE A 210 19.12 2.50 3.50
N SER A 211 20.44 2.39 3.29
CA SER A 211 21.42 2.00 4.30
C SER A 211 21.50 2.99 5.48
N GLU A 212 20.97 4.20 5.31
CA GLU A 212 20.97 5.27 6.32
C GLU A 212 19.63 5.39 7.07
N MET A 213 18.61 4.62 6.67
CA MET A 213 17.26 4.69 7.23
C MET A 213 17.11 3.86 8.51
N LYS A 214 17.80 4.25 9.58
CA LYS A 214 17.98 3.45 10.82
C LYS A 214 16.69 3.04 11.54
N THR A 215 15.58 3.75 11.30
CA THR A 215 14.25 3.49 11.88
C THR A 215 13.43 2.48 11.06
N LEU A 216 13.92 2.09 9.87
CA LEU A 216 13.20 1.23 8.95
C LEU A 216 12.99 -0.18 9.53
N LYS A 217 11.74 -0.63 9.53
CA LYS A 217 11.27 -1.94 10.00
C LYS A 217 10.86 -2.86 8.87
N THR A 218 10.30 -2.29 7.81
CA THR A 218 9.83 -3.00 6.61
C THR A 218 10.37 -2.34 5.35
N LEU A 219 10.98 -3.14 4.48
CA LEU A 219 11.39 -2.74 3.14
C LEU A 219 10.66 -3.59 2.09
N GLU A 220 10.01 -2.94 1.13
CA GLU A 220 9.38 -3.61 0.00
C GLU A 220 9.84 -3.00 -1.32
N LEU A 221 10.36 -3.85 -2.21
CA LEU A 221 10.89 -3.46 -3.51
C LEU A 221 10.17 -4.26 -4.60
N ASN A 222 9.52 -3.56 -5.52
CA ASN A 222 8.65 -4.16 -6.52
C ASN A 222 9.01 -3.67 -7.95
N ASN A 223 9.20 -4.63 -8.86
CA ASN A 223 9.33 -4.38 -10.30
C ASN A 223 10.38 -3.31 -10.65
N ILE A 224 11.56 -3.39 -10.04
CA ILE A 224 12.67 -2.45 -10.27
C ILE A 224 13.67 -3.09 -11.25
N PRO A 225 13.59 -2.79 -12.56
CA PRO A 225 14.40 -3.46 -13.57
C PRO A 225 15.89 -3.06 -13.52
N SER A 226 16.24 -1.96 -12.87
CA SER A 226 17.62 -1.48 -12.74
C SER A 226 18.36 -2.05 -11.51
N LEU A 227 17.64 -2.67 -10.57
CA LEU A 227 18.22 -3.12 -9.30
C LEU A 227 18.92 -4.47 -9.47
N LYS A 228 20.25 -4.45 -9.46
CA LYS A 228 21.10 -5.65 -9.56
C LYS A 228 21.54 -6.21 -8.21
N GLU A 229 21.70 -5.34 -7.23
CA GLU A 229 22.20 -5.71 -5.90
C GLU A 229 21.41 -4.98 -4.83
N ILE A 230 21.10 -5.67 -3.72
CA ILE A 230 20.49 -5.03 -2.56
C ILE A 230 21.54 -4.14 -1.86
N PRO A 231 21.23 -2.87 -1.53
CA PRO A 231 22.16 -2.01 -0.80
C PRO A 231 22.54 -2.61 0.55
N ASN A 232 23.62 -2.13 1.17
CA ASN A 232 24.07 -2.65 2.45
C ASN A 232 23.05 -2.33 3.58
N LEU A 233 22.38 -3.37 4.10
CA LEU A 233 21.35 -3.23 5.13
C LEU A 233 21.90 -3.46 6.54
N SER A 234 23.19 -3.78 6.70
CA SER A 234 23.79 -4.20 7.99
C SER A 234 23.58 -3.22 9.16
N ASN A 235 23.40 -1.93 8.87
CA ASN A 235 23.18 -0.89 9.87
C ASN A 235 21.69 -0.72 10.27
N LEU A 236 20.76 -1.45 9.64
CA LEU A 236 19.32 -1.31 9.87
C LEU A 236 18.83 -2.24 10.99
N GLU A 237 19.17 -1.90 12.22
CA GLU A 237 18.92 -2.76 13.38
C GLU A 237 17.43 -3.05 13.66
N ASN A 238 16.54 -2.19 13.16
CA ASN A 238 15.10 -2.34 13.29
C ASN A 238 14.46 -3.13 12.13
N LEU A 239 15.20 -3.43 11.07
CA LEU A 239 14.67 -4.09 9.87
C LEU A 239 14.40 -5.56 10.16
N THR A 240 13.11 -5.91 10.16
CA THR A 240 12.64 -7.26 10.47
C THR A 240 11.94 -7.94 9.31
N LYS A 241 11.47 -7.17 8.32
CA LYS A 241 10.71 -7.67 7.18
C LYS A 241 11.23 -7.11 5.87
N VAL A 242 11.49 -7.99 4.92
CA VAL A 242 11.81 -7.62 3.53
C VAL A 242 10.89 -8.36 2.57
N ILE A 243 10.37 -7.65 1.59
CA ILE A 243 9.52 -8.16 0.52
C ILE A 243 10.15 -7.76 -0.81
N LEU A 244 10.44 -8.74 -1.66
CA LEU A 244 10.99 -8.51 -3.00
C LEU A 244 10.05 -9.12 -4.03
N THR A 245 9.59 -8.31 -4.96
CA THR A 245 8.63 -8.74 -6.00
C THR A 245 9.13 -8.34 -7.37
N ASN A 246 9.15 -9.29 -8.32
CA ASN A 246 9.44 -9.06 -9.74
C ASN A 246 10.77 -8.32 -10.02
N LEU A 247 11.81 -8.56 -9.23
CA LEU A 247 13.14 -7.96 -9.44
C LEU A 247 13.98 -8.78 -10.43
N ARG A 248 13.63 -8.65 -11.72
CA ARG A 248 14.15 -9.51 -12.81
C ARG A 248 15.66 -9.43 -13.05
N SER A 249 16.28 -8.34 -12.64
CA SER A 249 17.72 -8.08 -12.82
C SER A 249 18.51 -8.24 -11.53
N LEU A 250 17.87 -8.64 -10.43
CA LEU A 250 18.55 -8.87 -9.16
C LEU A 250 19.46 -10.09 -9.28
N GLU A 251 20.74 -9.89 -9.00
CA GLU A 251 21.81 -10.89 -9.06
C GLU A 251 22.36 -11.20 -7.66
N ASN A 252 22.37 -10.22 -6.74
CA ASN A 252 22.88 -10.38 -5.38
C ASN A 252 21.88 -9.90 -4.32
N MET A 253 21.59 -10.75 -3.33
CA MET A 253 20.78 -10.44 -2.15
C MET A 253 21.46 -10.79 -0.81
N ASP A 254 22.79 -10.93 -0.80
CA ASP A 254 23.58 -11.33 0.36
C ASP A 254 23.41 -10.37 1.54
N SER A 255 23.20 -9.08 1.26
CA SER A 255 22.89 -8.08 2.28
C SER A 255 21.67 -8.44 3.14
N ILE A 256 20.65 -9.08 2.54
CA ILE A 256 19.47 -9.60 3.26
C ILE A 256 19.81 -10.89 4.00
N LEU A 257 20.49 -11.80 3.32
CA LEU A 257 20.83 -13.12 3.87
C LEU A 257 21.78 -12.99 5.05
N ASN A 258 22.75 -12.09 5.04
CA ASN A 258 23.69 -11.89 6.13
C ASN A 258 23.15 -10.97 7.23
N HIS A 259 21.91 -10.48 7.10
CA HIS A 259 21.33 -9.56 8.07
C HIS A 259 21.00 -10.26 9.40
N THR A 260 21.38 -9.65 10.52
CA THR A 260 21.27 -10.26 11.85
C THR A 260 19.92 -10.03 12.54
N ARG A 261 18.99 -9.32 11.90
CA ARG A 261 17.67 -8.96 12.48
C ARG A 261 16.46 -9.33 11.63
N ILE A 262 16.64 -9.62 10.34
CA ILE A 262 15.52 -9.95 9.45
C ILE A 262 14.91 -11.29 9.89
N ARG A 263 13.59 -11.29 10.10
CA ARG A 263 12.80 -12.46 10.53
C ARG A 263 11.87 -12.95 9.45
N THR A 264 11.46 -12.07 8.55
CA THR A 264 10.49 -12.35 7.50
C THR A 264 11.06 -11.95 6.14
N LEU A 265 11.07 -12.91 5.23
CA LEU A 265 11.46 -12.71 3.84
C LEU A 265 10.35 -13.23 2.93
N ILE A 266 9.80 -12.36 2.09
CA ILE A 266 8.80 -12.71 1.09
C ILE A 266 9.41 -12.44 -0.28
N LEU A 267 9.42 -13.46 -1.13
CA LEU A 267 10.00 -13.40 -2.46
C LEU A 267 8.93 -13.79 -3.47
N GLU A 268 8.70 -12.93 -4.45
CA GLU A 268 7.81 -13.21 -5.57
C GLU A 268 8.56 -12.99 -6.88
N ASN A 269 8.70 -14.05 -7.68
CA ASN A 269 9.38 -14.01 -8.98
C ASN A 269 10.82 -13.46 -8.90
N ILE A 270 11.60 -13.96 -7.92
CA ILE A 270 13.01 -13.60 -7.70
C ILE A 270 13.92 -14.70 -8.25
N LYS A 271 14.57 -14.42 -9.39
CA LYS A 271 15.34 -15.43 -10.15
C LYS A 271 16.63 -15.89 -9.47
N CYS A 272 17.33 -14.99 -8.78
CA CYS A 272 18.60 -15.31 -8.14
C CYS A 272 18.45 -16.11 -6.85
N PHE A 273 17.22 -16.29 -6.33
CA PHE A 273 16.99 -17.02 -5.11
C PHE A 273 17.09 -18.53 -5.34
N ASN A 274 17.90 -19.19 -4.51
CA ASN A 274 17.90 -20.63 -4.33
C ASN A 274 17.78 -20.94 -2.84
N ILE A 275 16.98 -21.94 -2.49
CA ILE A 275 16.81 -22.37 -1.11
C ILE A 275 18.14 -22.75 -0.42
N ASP A 276 19.13 -23.24 -1.18
CA ASP A 276 20.46 -23.58 -0.67
C ASP A 276 21.25 -22.38 -0.14
N MET A 277 20.83 -21.17 -0.49
CA MET A 277 21.37 -19.93 0.07
C MET A 277 20.97 -19.74 1.56
N LEU A 278 19.98 -20.47 2.06
CA LEU A 278 19.49 -20.39 3.44
C LEU A 278 20.12 -21.47 4.32
N SER A 279 20.84 -21.05 5.37
CA SER A 279 21.51 -21.94 6.33
C SER A 279 21.39 -21.39 7.77
N LYS A 280 22.25 -21.85 8.69
CA LYS A 280 22.36 -21.21 10.02
C LYS A 280 23.40 -20.07 10.02
N GLU A 281 24.35 -20.13 9.09
CA GLU A 281 25.40 -19.11 8.92
C GLU A 281 24.85 -17.94 8.09
N THR A 282 24.07 -18.27 7.06
CA THR A 282 23.30 -17.33 6.24
C THR A 282 21.85 -17.30 6.72
N ALA A 283 21.30 -16.12 6.93
CA ALA A 283 19.95 -15.85 7.42
C ALA A 283 19.70 -16.29 8.89
N PRO A 284 20.59 -15.95 9.85
CA PRO A 284 20.62 -16.54 11.19
C PRO A 284 19.39 -16.26 12.07
N ARG A 285 18.52 -15.31 11.68
CA ARG A 285 17.29 -14.95 12.41
C ARG A 285 16.01 -15.16 11.63
N LEU A 286 16.11 -15.68 10.40
CA LEU A 286 14.96 -15.84 9.53
C LEU A 286 14.03 -16.93 10.10
N LYS A 287 12.74 -16.62 10.16
CA LYS A 287 11.70 -17.50 10.71
C LYS A 287 10.57 -17.74 9.73
N TYR A 288 10.23 -16.70 8.98
CA TYR A 288 9.15 -16.73 8.00
C TYR A 288 9.73 -16.53 6.61
N VAL A 289 9.46 -17.49 5.73
CA VAL A 289 9.91 -17.45 4.34
C VAL A 289 8.75 -17.87 3.45
N SER A 290 8.36 -16.98 2.55
CA SER A 290 7.37 -17.27 1.52
C SER A 290 8.02 -17.03 0.16
N VAL A 291 7.97 -18.03 -0.71
CA VAL A 291 8.50 -17.96 -2.07
C VAL A 291 7.36 -18.27 -3.02
N ILE A 292 7.06 -17.32 -3.89
CA ILE A 292 5.99 -17.38 -4.88
C ILE A 292 6.63 -17.23 -6.25
N SER A 293 6.22 -18.08 -7.19
CA SER A 293 6.65 -17.99 -8.57
C SER A 293 5.50 -18.25 -9.53
N ASP A 294 5.69 -17.88 -10.79
CA ASP A 294 4.73 -18.24 -11.85
C ASP A 294 4.63 -19.77 -12.06
N ASP A 295 5.61 -20.57 -11.59
CA ASP A 295 5.60 -22.04 -11.62
C ASP A 295 5.02 -22.62 -10.32
N LYS A 296 3.74 -23.01 -10.38
CA LYS A 296 3.03 -23.61 -9.24
C LYS A 296 3.64 -24.91 -8.71
N ASN A 297 4.37 -25.67 -9.54
CA ASN A 297 5.04 -26.89 -9.08
C ASN A 297 6.31 -26.55 -8.30
N TRP A 298 7.06 -25.56 -8.78
CA TRP A 298 8.18 -24.98 -8.05
C TRP A 298 7.75 -24.49 -6.66
N ASP A 299 6.62 -23.78 -6.57
CA ASP A 299 6.10 -23.24 -5.31
C ASP A 299 5.85 -24.36 -4.28
N LYS A 300 5.14 -25.41 -4.68
CA LYS A 300 4.84 -26.56 -3.80
C LYS A 300 6.12 -27.24 -3.30
N ARG A 301 7.08 -27.48 -4.20
CA ARG A 301 8.35 -28.11 -3.86
C ARG A 301 9.17 -27.24 -2.91
N THR A 302 9.31 -25.97 -3.23
CA THR A 302 10.10 -25.01 -2.45
C THR A 302 9.50 -24.83 -1.07
N LYS A 303 8.18 -24.69 -0.98
CA LYS A 303 7.47 -24.60 0.30
C LYS A 303 7.75 -25.80 1.20
N LYS A 304 7.62 -27.02 0.67
CA LYS A 304 7.93 -28.24 1.44
C LYS A 304 9.38 -28.24 1.96
N LEU A 305 10.34 -27.87 1.11
CA LEU A 305 11.75 -27.82 1.52
C LEU A 305 12.02 -26.73 2.58
N LEU A 306 11.32 -25.60 2.50
CA LEU A 306 11.40 -24.55 3.51
C LEU A 306 10.87 -25.04 4.86
N GLU A 307 9.73 -25.74 4.87
CA GLU A 307 9.16 -26.38 6.05
C GLU A 307 10.11 -27.44 6.65
N GLU A 308 10.71 -28.30 5.81
CA GLU A 308 11.71 -29.29 6.22
C GLU A 308 12.97 -28.63 6.85
N ARG A 309 13.29 -27.39 6.45
CA ARG A 309 14.36 -26.57 7.05
C ARG A 309 13.89 -25.74 8.26
N GLY A 310 12.63 -25.85 8.67
CA GLY A 310 12.07 -25.20 9.87
C GLY A 310 11.54 -23.78 9.66
N TYR A 311 11.43 -23.31 8.42
CA TYR A 311 10.81 -22.02 8.10
C TYR A 311 9.29 -22.15 8.04
N ARG A 312 8.59 -21.09 8.46
CA ARG A 312 7.12 -21.00 8.36
C ARG A 312 6.71 -20.16 7.16
N ASP A 313 5.63 -20.53 6.50
CA ASP A 313 5.03 -19.68 5.48
C ASP A 313 4.35 -18.46 6.16
N TYR A 314 4.68 -17.25 5.74
CA TYR A 314 4.06 -16.04 6.24
C TYR A 314 2.58 -15.95 5.84
N ASN A 315 2.18 -16.56 4.72
CA ASN A 315 0.82 -16.49 4.20
C ASN A 315 -0.16 -17.45 4.88
N GLU A 316 0.33 -18.33 5.76
CA GLU A 316 -0.49 -19.33 6.47
C GLU A 316 -0.71 -19.01 7.96
N ASN A 317 -0.25 -17.84 8.43
CA ASN A 317 -0.48 -17.32 9.78
C ASN A 317 -1.35 -16.06 9.74
#